data_AF-A0A6I3CII3-F1
#
_entry.id   AF-A0A6I3CII3-F1
#
_cell.length_a   1.000
_cell.length_b   1.000
_cell.length_c   1.000
_cell.angle_alpha   90.00
_cell.angle_beta   90.00
_cell.angle_gamma   90.00
#
_symmetry.space_group_name_H-M   'P 1'
#
loop_
_entity.id
_entity.type
_entity.pdbx_description
1 polymer ?
#
loop_
_entity_poly.entity_id
_entity_poly.type
_entity_poly.pdbx_seq_one_letter_code
_entity_poly.pdbx_strand_id
1 'polypeptide(L)'
;MARPVELRGDNRVREVVVERTELDGSGGAKGTGETFVIAADLVVRSVGYRGLALPGVPFDEDRNVIPHVDGRVQCDGAAVSGEYVAGWIKRGPTGIIGTNKKDAAATVASLLADCDKLPVAPMSSPSDFDAWLTESGKQVVDNLGWRAIDSAERALGAGKDRDRTTIQNTEDLLKAAKLTQA
;
A
#
# COMPACT_ATOMS: atom_id res chain seq x y z
N MET A 1 30.50 -0.83 -5.45
CA MET A 1 29.11 -1.25 -5.18
C MET A 1 28.91 -2.64 -5.77
N ALA A 2 27.84 -3.36 -5.44
CA ALA A 2 27.57 -4.69 -6.01
C ALA A 2 26.06 -4.91 -6.19
N ARG A 3 25.67 -5.79 -7.11
CA ARG A 3 24.27 -6.20 -7.36
C ARG A 3 24.09 -7.71 -7.16
N PRO A 4 22.98 -8.17 -6.56
CA PRO A 4 22.68 -9.61 -6.54
C PRO A 4 22.38 -10.10 -7.95
N VAL A 5 22.96 -11.24 -8.33
CA VAL A 5 22.73 -11.86 -9.66
C VAL A 5 22.13 -13.26 -9.56
N GLU A 6 22.38 -13.98 -8.47
CA GLU A 6 21.87 -15.34 -8.29
C GLU A 6 21.74 -15.68 -6.80
N LEU A 7 20.68 -16.41 -6.44
CA LEU A 7 20.55 -17.06 -5.13
C LEU A 7 20.81 -18.55 -5.32
N ARG A 8 21.73 -19.12 -4.54
CA ARG A 8 22.10 -20.53 -4.62
C ARG A 8 21.80 -21.28 -3.34
N GLY A 9 21.55 -22.57 -3.51
CA GLY A 9 21.22 -23.54 -2.48
C GLY A 9 20.16 -24.50 -2.98
N ASP A 10 20.05 -25.66 -2.33
CA ASP A 10 19.10 -26.69 -2.76
C ASP A 10 17.66 -26.30 -2.35
N ASN A 11 17.25 -26.66 -1.13
CA ASN A 11 15.90 -26.40 -0.61
C ASN A 11 15.76 -25.04 0.08
N ARG A 12 16.87 -24.33 0.29
CA ARG A 12 16.93 -23.00 0.91
C ARG A 12 18.18 -22.27 0.44
N VAL A 13 18.14 -20.94 0.49
CA VAL A 13 19.31 -20.11 0.20
C VAL A 13 20.46 -20.46 1.12
N ARG A 14 21.66 -20.56 0.55
CA ARG A 14 22.95 -20.75 1.24
C ARG A 14 23.97 -19.72 0.80
N GLU A 15 23.81 -19.19 -0.39
CA GLU A 15 24.75 -18.26 -1.00
C GLU A 15 24.01 -17.23 -1.85
N VAL A 16 24.56 -16.02 -1.87
CA VAL A 16 24.19 -14.97 -2.83
C VAL A 16 25.40 -14.72 -3.70
N VAL A 17 25.25 -14.94 -5.00
CA VAL A 17 26.23 -14.46 -5.97
C VAL A 17 25.93 -13.00 -6.23
N VAL A 18 26.96 -12.18 -6.07
CA VAL A 18 26.89 -10.75 -6.32
C VAL A 18 27.94 -10.36 -7.35
N GLU A 19 27.61 -9.39 -8.19
CA GLU A 19 28.50 -8.84 -9.19
C GLU A 19 28.93 -7.43 -8.77
N ARG A 20 30.22 -7.14 -8.86
CA ARG A 20 30.73 -5.78 -8.65
C ARG A 20 30.13 -4.85 -9.70
N THR A 21 29.77 -3.65 -9.25
CA THR A 21 29.22 -2.59 -10.10
C THR A 21 30.07 -1.33 -10.04
N GLU A 22 30.10 -0.63 -11.18
CA GLU A 22 30.66 0.71 -11.34
C GLU A 22 29.58 1.69 -11.83
N LEU A 23 29.77 2.98 -11.54
CA LEU A 23 28.85 4.02 -12.02
C LEU A 23 28.95 4.11 -13.56
N ASP A 24 27.81 4.22 -14.22
CA ASP A 24 27.76 4.31 -15.69
C ASP A 24 27.82 5.75 -16.22
N GLY A 25 27.88 6.76 -15.34
CA GLY A 25 27.89 8.18 -15.70
C GLY A 25 26.51 8.79 -15.97
N SER A 26 25.44 7.99 -15.97
CA SER A 26 24.05 8.43 -16.17
C SER A 26 23.22 8.47 -14.87
N GLY A 27 23.89 8.33 -13.72
CA GLY A 27 23.25 8.15 -12.42
C GLY A 27 22.86 6.70 -12.12
N GLY A 28 23.19 5.76 -13.01
CA GLY A 28 23.00 4.33 -12.84
C GLY A 28 24.28 3.58 -12.45
N ALA A 29 24.15 2.26 -12.35
CA ALA A 29 25.25 1.36 -12.09
C ALA A 29 25.23 0.21 -13.11
N LYS A 30 26.39 -0.08 -13.70
CA LYS A 30 26.59 -1.21 -14.62
C LYS A 30 27.49 -2.26 -13.98
N GLY A 31 27.25 -3.51 -14.35
CA GLY A 31 28.04 -4.65 -13.89
C GLY A 31 29.43 -4.67 -14.53
N THR A 32 30.45 -5.09 -13.78
CA THR A 32 31.82 -5.22 -14.30
C THR A 32 32.13 -6.62 -14.84
N GLY A 33 31.21 -7.58 -14.68
CA GLY A 33 31.44 -9.00 -14.95
C GLY A 33 32.20 -9.75 -13.84
N GLU A 34 32.74 -9.05 -12.84
CA GLU A 34 33.44 -9.66 -11.70
C GLU A 34 32.42 -10.08 -10.63
N THR A 35 32.28 -11.39 -10.41
CA THR A 35 31.37 -11.94 -9.41
C THR A 35 32.12 -12.49 -8.19
N PHE A 36 31.50 -12.38 -7.02
CA PHE A 36 31.92 -13.04 -5.79
C PHE A 36 30.72 -13.59 -5.02
N VAL A 37 30.99 -14.51 -4.10
CA VAL A 37 29.95 -15.24 -3.35
C VAL A 37 29.93 -14.77 -1.90
N ILE A 38 28.72 -14.56 -1.38
CA ILE A 38 28.46 -14.28 0.04
C ILE A 38 27.67 -15.46 0.60
N ALA A 39 28.21 -16.15 1.60
CA ALA A 39 27.44 -17.16 2.34
C ALA A 39 26.32 -16.48 3.14
N ALA A 40 25.07 -16.95 2.96
CA ALA A 40 23.89 -16.40 3.59
C ALA A 40 22.76 -17.43 3.70
N ASP A 41 22.17 -17.55 4.89
CA ASP A 41 21.00 -18.42 5.14
C ASP A 41 19.66 -17.65 5.09
N LEU A 42 19.70 -16.31 4.92
CA LEU A 42 18.54 -15.44 4.77
C LEU A 42 18.87 -14.28 3.82
N VAL A 43 17.95 -14.00 2.89
CA VAL A 43 18.03 -12.85 1.99
C VAL A 43 16.72 -12.09 2.05
N VAL A 44 16.80 -10.80 2.36
CA VAL A 44 15.63 -9.90 2.39
C VAL A 44 15.78 -8.84 1.32
N ARG A 45 14.88 -8.87 0.34
CA ARG A 45 14.79 -7.84 -0.70
C ARG A 45 14.16 -6.58 -0.12
N SER A 46 14.94 -5.50 -0.03
CA SER A 46 14.46 -4.16 0.34
C SER A 46 14.78 -3.14 -0.76
N VAL A 47 14.18 -3.33 -1.94
CA VAL A 47 14.40 -2.51 -3.15
C VAL A 47 13.18 -1.68 -3.53
N GLY A 48 12.33 -1.39 -2.55
CA GLY A 48 11.07 -0.66 -2.70
C GLY A 48 9.85 -1.56 -2.83
N TYR A 49 8.69 -0.94 -2.58
CA TYR A 49 7.37 -1.54 -2.76
C TYR A 49 6.88 -1.36 -4.21
N ARG A 50 5.73 -1.93 -4.54
CA ARG A 50 5.03 -1.71 -5.83
C ARG A 50 3.53 -1.62 -5.57
N GLY A 51 2.85 -0.77 -6.33
CA GLY A 51 1.39 -0.77 -6.38
C GLY A 51 0.87 -2.05 -7.02
N LEU A 52 -0.41 -2.37 -6.77
CA LEU A 52 -1.12 -3.47 -7.42
C LEU A 52 -2.32 -2.90 -8.15
N ALA A 53 -2.56 -3.38 -9.38
CA ALA A 53 -3.73 -3.01 -10.15
C ALA A 53 -5.02 -3.44 -9.42
N LEU A 54 -6.05 -2.59 -9.49
CA LEU A 54 -7.40 -2.91 -9.02
C LEU A 54 -8.30 -3.19 -10.23
N PRO A 55 -9.21 -4.18 -10.16
CA PRO A 55 -10.17 -4.42 -11.22
C PRO A 55 -10.97 -3.15 -11.54
N GLY A 56 -11.02 -2.77 -12.83
CA GLY A 56 -11.76 -1.61 -13.30
C GLY A 56 -11.08 -0.25 -13.10
N VAL A 57 -9.86 -0.21 -12.54
CA VAL A 57 -9.09 1.03 -12.34
C VAL A 57 -7.87 1.04 -13.27
N PRO A 58 -7.61 2.13 -14.02
CA PRO A 58 -6.42 2.26 -14.85
C PRO A 58 -5.13 2.07 -14.05
N PHE A 59 -4.13 1.43 -14.64
CA PHE A 59 -2.85 1.16 -13.98
C PHE A 59 -1.69 1.25 -14.97
N ASP A 60 -0.64 1.96 -14.57
CA ASP A 60 0.63 2.04 -15.28
C ASP A 60 1.56 0.96 -14.72
N GLU A 61 1.72 -0.15 -15.45
CA GLU A 61 2.53 -1.31 -15.03
C GLU A 61 4.03 -1.00 -14.96
N ASP A 62 4.51 -0.05 -15.77
CA ASP A 62 5.92 0.35 -15.78
C ASP A 62 6.26 1.13 -14.50
N ARG A 63 5.40 2.08 -14.12
CA ARG A 63 5.58 2.93 -12.94
C ARG A 63 4.94 2.37 -11.68
N ASN A 64 4.10 1.33 -11.80
CA ASN A 64 3.34 0.68 -10.74
C ASN A 64 2.46 1.65 -9.92
N VAL A 65 1.77 2.55 -10.62
CA VAL A 65 0.91 3.61 -10.06
C VAL A 65 -0.38 3.73 -10.87
N ILE A 66 -1.39 4.40 -10.31
CA ILE A 66 -2.58 4.80 -11.09
C ILE A 66 -2.23 6.09 -11.86
N PRO A 67 -2.39 6.11 -13.20
CA PRO A 67 -2.09 7.29 -14.01
C PRO A 67 -3.03 8.44 -13.66
N HIS A 68 -2.49 9.66 -13.58
CA HIS A 68 -3.25 10.82 -13.13
C HIS A 68 -2.72 12.15 -13.68
N VAL A 69 -3.54 13.20 -13.62
CA VAL A 69 -3.14 14.62 -13.76
C VAL A 69 -3.62 15.39 -12.54
N ASP A 70 -2.71 15.95 -11.75
CA ASP A 70 -3.01 16.68 -10.50
C ASP A 70 -3.93 15.91 -9.53
N GLY A 71 -3.77 14.59 -9.49
CA GLY A 71 -4.57 13.68 -8.66
C GLY A 71 -5.85 13.16 -9.32
N ARG A 72 -6.28 13.67 -10.47
CA ARG A 72 -7.42 13.14 -11.24
C ARG A 72 -7.01 11.90 -12.03
N VAL A 73 -7.65 10.77 -11.81
CA VAL A 73 -7.34 9.52 -12.52
C VAL A 73 -7.50 9.71 -14.02
N GLN A 74 -6.61 9.11 -14.81
CA GLN A 74 -6.66 9.13 -16.28
C GLN A 74 -6.98 7.73 -16.83
N CYS A 75 -7.86 7.68 -17.82
CA CYS A 75 -8.10 6.50 -18.65
C CYS A 75 -8.12 6.93 -20.12
N ASP A 76 -7.38 6.26 -20.99
CA ASP A 76 -7.33 6.53 -22.44
C ASP A 76 -7.13 8.02 -22.80
N GLY A 77 -6.30 8.73 -22.02
CA GLY A 77 -5.97 10.14 -22.24
C GLY A 77 -7.01 11.16 -21.76
N ALA A 78 -8.06 10.71 -21.05
CA ALA A 78 -9.07 11.57 -20.45
C ALA A 78 -9.18 11.36 -18.93
N ALA A 79 -9.61 12.41 -18.22
CA ALA A 79 -9.88 12.31 -16.79
C ALA A 79 -11.14 11.46 -16.52
N VAL A 80 -11.04 10.51 -15.60
CA VAL A 80 -12.19 9.75 -15.10
C VAL A 80 -12.92 10.61 -14.06
N SER A 81 -14.15 11.02 -14.37
CA SER A 81 -14.92 11.90 -13.49
C SER A 81 -15.25 11.21 -12.16
N GLY A 82 -14.94 11.87 -11.04
CA GLY A 82 -15.18 11.36 -9.69
C GLY A 82 -14.08 10.48 -9.12
N GLU A 83 -13.03 10.16 -9.87
CA GLU A 83 -11.92 9.32 -9.41
C GLU A 83 -10.63 10.11 -9.18
N TYR A 84 -10.06 9.96 -7.98
CA TYR A 84 -8.87 10.67 -7.56
C TYR A 84 -7.88 9.76 -6.84
N VAL A 85 -6.60 10.10 -6.91
CA VAL A 85 -5.52 9.37 -6.25
C VAL A 85 -4.62 10.30 -5.45
N ALA A 86 -4.07 9.77 -4.35
CA ALA A 86 -3.12 10.43 -3.47
C ALA A 86 -2.17 9.41 -2.85
N GLY A 87 -1.03 9.86 -2.33
CA GLY A 87 -0.05 9.02 -1.65
C GLY A 87 0.79 8.19 -2.61
N TRP A 88 1.18 6.99 -2.16
CA TRP A 88 2.10 6.13 -2.92
C TRP A 88 1.52 5.58 -4.21
N ILE A 89 0.21 5.30 -4.28
CA ILE A 89 -0.41 4.83 -5.52
C ILE A 89 -0.45 5.92 -6.61
N LYS A 90 -0.28 7.19 -6.22
CA LYS A 90 -0.15 8.34 -7.13
C LYS A 90 1.30 8.59 -7.54
N ARG A 91 2.22 8.63 -6.57
CA ARG A 91 3.60 9.14 -6.76
C ARG A 91 4.68 8.05 -6.79
N GLY A 92 4.32 6.80 -6.54
CA GLY A 92 5.24 5.72 -6.24
C GLY A 92 5.64 5.69 -4.75
N PRO A 93 6.29 4.60 -4.31
CA PRO A 93 6.53 4.30 -2.89
C PRO A 93 7.76 5.03 -2.34
N THR A 94 7.76 6.35 -2.44
CA THR A 94 8.84 7.21 -1.95
C THR A 94 8.31 8.36 -1.08
N GLY A 95 9.17 8.84 -0.18
CA GLY A 95 8.85 9.90 0.77
C GLY A 95 8.37 9.40 2.12
N ILE A 96 8.31 10.32 3.08
CA ILE A 96 7.89 10.06 4.45
C ILE A 96 6.39 10.32 4.63
N ILE A 97 5.83 10.00 5.80
CA ILE A 97 4.42 10.27 6.15
C ILE A 97 4.04 11.73 5.85
N GLY A 98 4.91 12.70 6.19
CA GLY A 98 4.69 14.12 5.94
C GLY A 98 4.60 14.50 4.45
N THR A 99 5.25 13.75 3.55
CA THR A 99 5.18 13.98 2.11
C THR A 99 3.76 13.71 1.59
N ASN A 100 3.09 12.69 2.15
CA ASN A 100 1.73 12.34 1.76
C ASN A 100 0.70 13.41 2.15
N LYS A 101 0.94 14.18 3.23
CA LYS A 101 0.02 15.25 3.65
C LYS A 101 -0.11 16.34 2.58
N LYS A 102 1.02 16.85 2.06
CA LYS A 102 1.00 17.90 1.03
C LYS A 102 0.42 17.39 -0.28
N ASP A 103 0.78 16.16 -0.65
CA ASP A 103 0.27 15.51 -1.85
C ASP A 103 -1.25 15.30 -1.82
N ALA A 104 -1.78 14.80 -0.70
CA ALA A 104 -3.22 14.65 -0.51
C ALA A 104 -3.94 16.00 -0.56
N ALA A 105 -3.39 17.05 0.06
CA ALA A 105 -3.98 18.40 -0.01
C ALA A 105 -4.10 18.92 -1.45
N ALA A 106 -3.11 18.66 -2.31
CA ALA A 106 -3.17 19.02 -3.73
C ALA A 106 -4.25 18.24 -4.48
N THR A 107 -4.38 16.92 -4.25
CA THR A 107 -5.47 16.12 -4.82
C THR A 107 -6.85 16.61 -4.36
N VAL A 108 -6.99 16.95 -3.07
CA VAL A 108 -8.25 17.50 -2.53
C VAL A 108 -8.58 18.86 -3.16
N ALA A 109 -7.59 19.71 -3.42
CA ALA A 109 -7.82 20.97 -4.14
C ALA A 109 -8.38 20.73 -5.55
N SER A 110 -7.86 19.73 -6.27
CA SER A 110 -8.42 19.30 -7.56
C SER A 110 -9.86 18.82 -7.44
N LEU A 111 -10.16 17.97 -6.44
CA LEU A 111 -11.51 17.47 -6.19
C LEU A 111 -12.48 18.63 -5.92
N LEU A 112 -12.11 19.58 -5.06
CA LEU A 112 -12.94 20.73 -4.74
C LEU A 112 -13.18 21.64 -5.95
N ALA A 113 -12.18 21.80 -6.83
CA ALA A 113 -12.33 22.56 -8.07
C ALA A 113 -13.28 21.90 -9.09
N ASP A 114 -13.48 20.59 -8.98
CA ASP A 114 -14.36 19.83 -9.86
C ASP A 114 -15.75 19.61 -9.26
N CYS A 115 -15.98 19.99 -8.00
CA CYS A 115 -17.16 19.64 -7.20
C CYS A 115 -18.49 19.86 -7.96
N ASP A 116 -18.66 21.03 -8.58
CA ASP A 116 -19.88 21.40 -9.31
C ASP A 116 -20.09 20.64 -10.63
N LYS A 117 -19.07 19.90 -11.09
CA LYS A 117 -19.07 19.11 -12.33
C LYS A 117 -19.16 17.60 -12.06
N LEU A 118 -19.10 17.19 -10.80
CA LEU A 118 -19.15 15.79 -10.42
C LEU A 118 -20.55 15.21 -10.70
N PRO A 119 -20.63 13.93 -11.11
CA PRO A 119 -21.91 13.27 -11.25
C PRO A 119 -22.64 13.21 -9.90
N VAL A 120 -23.96 13.24 -9.95
CA VAL A 120 -24.78 13.00 -8.76
C VAL A 120 -24.49 11.58 -8.26
N ALA A 121 -24.18 11.47 -6.96
CA ALA A 121 -23.93 10.17 -6.35
C ALA A 121 -25.20 9.30 -6.40
N PRO A 122 -25.09 8.00 -6.76
CA PRO A 122 -26.24 7.10 -6.76
C PRO A 122 -26.84 6.90 -5.37
N MET A 123 -26.02 7.03 -4.33
CA MET A 123 -26.43 7.05 -2.93
C MET A 123 -26.43 8.49 -2.44
N SER A 124 -27.60 8.97 -2.03
CA SER A 124 -27.85 10.38 -1.75
C SER A 124 -27.56 10.77 -0.30
N SER A 125 -27.43 9.77 0.59
CA SER A 125 -27.17 9.95 2.00
C SER A 125 -26.16 8.92 2.54
N PRO A 126 -25.48 9.22 3.66
CA PRO A 126 -24.67 8.22 4.36
C PRO A 126 -25.47 6.97 4.76
N SER A 127 -26.74 7.10 5.14
CA SER A 127 -27.60 5.97 5.49
C SER A 127 -27.90 5.04 4.31
N ASP A 128 -27.98 5.58 3.08
CA ASP A 128 -28.15 4.76 1.87
C ASP A 128 -26.91 3.87 1.66
N PHE A 129 -25.72 4.41 1.93
CA PHE A 129 -24.45 3.68 1.83
C PHE A 129 -24.32 2.62 2.92
N ASP A 130 -24.71 2.93 4.15
CA ASP A 130 -24.71 1.96 5.26
C ASP A 130 -25.68 0.79 5.02
N ALA A 131 -26.86 1.09 4.47
CA ALA A 131 -27.83 0.08 4.05
C ALA A 131 -27.25 -0.81 2.94
N TRP A 132 -26.68 -0.21 1.90
CA TRP A 132 -26.03 -0.95 0.82
C TRP A 132 -24.88 -1.84 1.32
N LEU A 133 -24.04 -1.34 2.23
CA LEU A 133 -22.98 -2.13 2.85
C LEU A 133 -23.54 -3.33 3.61
N THR A 134 -24.63 -3.14 4.35
CA THR A 134 -25.31 -4.21 5.09
C THR A 134 -25.88 -5.27 4.14
N GLU A 135 -26.55 -4.84 3.07
CA GLU A 135 -27.12 -5.73 2.05
C GLU A 135 -26.06 -6.46 1.23
N SER A 136 -24.84 -5.91 1.10
CA SER A 136 -23.74 -6.53 0.38
C SER A 136 -23.24 -7.85 1.00
N GLY A 137 -23.67 -8.17 2.23
CA GLY A 137 -23.25 -9.36 2.97
C GLY A 137 -21.79 -9.35 3.41
N LYS A 138 -21.10 -8.20 3.28
CA LYS A 138 -19.71 -8.02 3.70
C LYS A 138 -19.63 -7.80 5.21
N GLN A 139 -18.63 -8.40 5.83
CA GLN A 139 -18.32 -8.10 7.23
C GLN A 139 -17.54 -6.78 7.32
N VAL A 140 -18.18 -5.74 7.84
CA VAL A 140 -17.57 -4.41 8.02
C VAL A 140 -16.99 -4.28 9.41
N VAL A 141 -15.77 -3.74 9.52
CA VAL A 141 -15.17 -3.31 10.78
C VAL A 141 -15.20 -1.79 10.79
N ASP A 142 -16.13 -1.24 11.57
CA ASP A 142 -16.28 0.20 11.74
C ASP A 142 -15.29 0.75 12.79
N ASN A 143 -15.48 2.01 13.19
CA ASN A 143 -14.61 2.63 14.19
C ASN A 143 -14.70 1.95 15.56
N LEU A 144 -15.89 1.49 15.96
CA LEU A 144 -16.09 0.81 17.24
C LEU A 144 -15.42 -0.56 17.25
N GLY A 145 -15.60 -1.34 16.17
CA GLY A 145 -14.92 -2.62 15.99
C GLY A 145 -13.39 -2.48 15.97
N TRP A 146 -12.86 -1.46 15.29
CA TRP A 146 -11.42 -1.15 15.34
C TRP A 146 -10.95 -0.83 16.76
N ARG A 147 -11.68 -0.01 17.53
CA ARG A 147 -11.35 0.28 18.93
C ARG A 147 -11.40 -0.96 19.83
N ALA A 148 -12.30 -1.90 19.54
CA ALA A 148 -12.37 -3.16 20.26
C ALA A 148 -11.14 -4.04 19.98
N ILE A 149 -10.69 -4.11 18.72
CA ILE A 149 -9.40 -4.74 18.36
C ILE A 149 -8.25 -4.07 19.12
N ASP A 150 -8.16 -2.74 19.07
CA ASP A 150 -7.13 -1.97 19.76
C ASP A 150 -7.06 -2.30 21.26
N SER A 151 -8.22 -2.32 21.93
CA SER A 151 -8.33 -2.68 23.34
C SER A 151 -7.87 -4.11 23.62
N ALA A 152 -8.28 -5.07 22.79
CA ALA A 152 -7.89 -6.47 22.92
C ALA A 152 -6.37 -6.66 22.75
N GLU A 153 -5.75 -6.03 21.76
CA GLU A 153 -4.29 -6.09 21.54
C GLU A 153 -3.49 -5.49 22.70
N ARG A 154 -3.97 -4.38 23.28
CA ARG A 154 -3.36 -3.76 24.45
C ARG A 154 -3.49 -4.65 25.68
N ALA A 155 -4.65 -5.26 25.90
CA ALA A 155 -4.87 -6.23 26.97
C ALA A 155 -3.95 -7.46 26.84
N LEU A 156 -3.71 -7.95 25.62
CA LEU A 156 -2.78 -9.06 25.36
C LEU A 156 -1.30 -8.70 25.62
N GLY A 157 -0.94 -7.42 25.51
CA GLY A 157 0.38 -6.89 25.85
C GLY A 157 0.56 -6.60 27.34
N ALA A 158 -0.53 -6.30 28.06
CA ALA A 158 -0.50 -6.05 29.49
C ALA A 158 0.10 -7.24 30.25
N GLY A 159 1.00 -6.95 31.19
CA GLY A 159 1.73 -7.97 31.95
C GLY A 159 2.92 -8.61 31.21
N LYS A 160 3.22 -8.20 29.97
CA LYS A 160 4.37 -8.67 29.18
C LYS A 160 5.39 -7.57 28.85
N ASP A 161 5.33 -6.44 29.56
CA ASP A 161 6.17 -5.26 29.31
C ASP A 161 6.07 -4.73 27.85
N ARG A 162 4.85 -4.76 27.30
CA ARG A 162 4.56 -4.31 25.94
C ARG A 162 3.31 -3.44 25.92
N ASP A 163 3.33 -2.36 25.14
CA ASP A 163 2.15 -1.52 24.90
C ASP A 163 0.99 -2.31 24.26
N ARG A 164 1.34 -3.28 23.41
CA ARG A 164 0.40 -4.23 22.80
C ARG A 164 1.07 -5.50 22.33
N THR A 165 0.25 -6.54 22.15
CA THR A 165 0.55 -7.70 21.31
C THR A 165 -0.47 -7.76 20.19
N THR A 166 -0.02 -7.68 18.93
CA THR A 166 -0.90 -7.65 17.78
C THR A 166 -1.54 -9.02 17.52
N ILE A 167 -2.83 -9.01 17.19
CA ILE A 167 -3.56 -10.20 16.73
C ILE A 167 -3.16 -10.44 15.27
N GLN A 168 -2.69 -11.65 14.96
CA GLN A 168 -2.02 -11.92 13.69
C GLN A 168 -2.93 -12.48 12.60
N ASN A 169 -4.07 -13.06 12.98
CA ASN A 169 -4.98 -13.69 12.02
C ASN A 169 -6.31 -12.92 11.92
N THR A 170 -6.87 -12.93 10.72
CA THR A 170 -8.08 -12.20 10.38
C THR A 170 -9.29 -12.67 11.18
N GLU A 171 -9.43 -13.96 11.44
CA GLU A 171 -10.58 -14.52 12.16
C GLU A 171 -10.68 -13.95 13.59
N ASP A 172 -9.56 -13.89 14.30
CA ASP A 172 -9.51 -13.37 15.67
C ASP A 172 -9.64 -11.85 15.71
N LEU A 173 -9.12 -11.12 14.70
CA LEU A 173 -9.39 -9.70 14.53
C LEU A 173 -10.90 -9.45 14.38
N LEU A 174 -11.57 -10.26 13.56
CA LEU A 174 -13.01 -10.17 13.31
C LEU A 174 -13.85 -10.59 14.52
N LYS A 175 -13.37 -11.52 15.37
CA LYS A 175 -13.99 -11.84 16.66
C LYS A 175 -13.84 -10.67 17.63
N ALA A 176 -12.63 -10.12 17.77
CA ALA A 176 -12.35 -9.01 18.67
C ALA A 176 -13.18 -7.77 18.30
N ALA A 177 -13.36 -7.48 17.01
CA ALA A 177 -14.19 -6.38 16.53
C ALA A 177 -15.66 -6.47 16.97
N LYS A 178 -16.19 -7.68 17.23
CA LYS A 178 -17.59 -7.90 17.63
C LYS A 178 -17.83 -7.76 19.14
N LEU A 179 -16.78 -7.71 19.97
CA LEU A 179 -16.90 -7.72 21.43
C LEU A 179 -17.59 -6.47 22.02
N THR A 180 -17.85 -5.45 21.21
CA THR A 180 -18.56 -4.21 21.60
C THR A 180 -19.96 -4.08 20.98
N GLN A 181 -20.40 -5.06 20.19
CA GLN A 181 -21.73 -5.07 19.56
C GLN A 181 -22.76 -5.95 20.32
N ALA A 182 -22.45 -6.38 21.55
CA ALA A 182 -23.30 -7.19 22.42
C ALA A 182 -23.71 -6.44 23.69
#